data_AF-A0A9D3RYL0-F1
#
_entry.id   AF-A0A9D3RYL0-F1
#
_cell.length_a   1.000
_cell.length_b   1.000
_cell.length_c   1.000
_cell.angle_alpha   90.00
_cell.angle_beta   90.00
_cell.angle_gamma   90.00
#
_symmetry.space_group_name_H-M   'P 1'
#
loop_
_entity.id
_entity.type
_entity.pdbx_description
1 polymer ?
#
loop_
_entity_poly.entity_id
_entity_poly.type
_entity_poly.pdbx_seq_one_letter_code
_entity_poly.pdbx_strand_id
1 'polypeptide(L)'
;MVKVESSAERTINLFHCLNELNDNSLVEEIQNSLKSGKLSDTELESDQCSALAFVLLTSKEVLDEFDLKTYNTSAAGHQRLLPVVRNCRKAILNSCDLTEQSCEVVASALQSSNSPLRDLDLSYNNLGDSGVKLLCAGLMSLNCKLQRLW
;
A
#
# COMPACT_ATOMS: atom_id res chain seq x y z
N MET A 1 -6.09 -6.09 38.34
CA MET A 1 -6.15 -7.09 37.26
C MET A 1 -6.30 -6.36 35.95
N VAL A 2 -5.24 -6.30 35.14
CA VAL A 2 -5.33 -5.79 33.77
C VAL A 2 -6.20 -6.78 33.00
N LYS A 3 -7.37 -6.34 32.51
CA LYS A 3 -8.23 -7.14 31.65
C LYS A 3 -7.48 -7.30 30.32
N VAL A 4 -6.93 -8.48 30.08
CA VAL A 4 -6.37 -8.81 28.76
C VAL A 4 -7.57 -8.93 27.82
N GLU A 5 -7.77 -7.92 26.98
CA GLU A 5 -8.78 -7.95 25.93
C GLU A 5 -8.56 -9.17 25.03
N SER A 6 -9.66 -9.82 24.65
CA SER A 6 -9.61 -10.96 23.75
C SER A 6 -9.15 -10.53 22.34
N SER A 7 -8.53 -11.44 21.59
CA SER A 7 -8.10 -11.20 20.20
C SER A 7 -9.27 -10.73 19.31
N ALA A 8 -10.48 -11.23 19.56
CA ALA A 8 -11.69 -10.83 18.84
C ALA A 8 -12.15 -9.40 19.20
N GLU A 9 -12.17 -9.03 20.48
CA GLU A 9 -12.51 -7.66 20.90
C GLU A 9 -11.49 -6.64 20.42
N ARG A 10 -10.19 -6.96 20.40
CA ARG A 10 -9.16 -6.09 19.83
C ARG A 10 -9.34 -5.88 18.33
N THR A 11 -9.70 -6.93 17.60
CA THR A 11 -9.97 -6.86 16.16
C THR A 11 -11.22 -6.02 15.88
N ILE A 12 -12.27 -6.17 16.70
CA ILE A 12 -13.51 -5.39 16.60
C ILE A 12 -13.26 -3.92 16.97
N ASN A 13 -12.52 -3.65 18.04
CA ASN A 13 -12.19 -2.28 18.46
C ASN A 13 -11.28 -1.60 17.43
N LEU A 14 -10.33 -2.33 16.84
CA LEU A 14 -9.53 -1.83 15.74
C LEU A 14 -10.41 -1.55 14.52
N PHE A 15 -11.32 -2.45 14.13
CA PHE A 15 -12.24 -2.20 13.02
C PHE A 15 -13.16 -1.01 13.29
N HIS A 16 -13.64 -0.86 14.54
CA HIS A 16 -14.47 0.26 14.97
C HIS A 16 -13.69 1.57 14.93
N CYS A 17 -12.44 1.59 15.43
CA CYS A 17 -11.54 2.73 15.27
C CYS A 17 -11.35 3.02 13.78
N LEU A 18 -10.94 2.06 12.94
CA LEU A 18 -10.70 2.25 11.50
C LEU A 18 -11.94 2.78 10.76
N ASN A 19 -13.14 2.46 11.25
CA ASN A 19 -14.41 2.95 10.70
C ASN A 19 -14.77 4.36 11.20
N GLU A 20 -14.41 4.71 12.44
CA GLU A 20 -14.44 6.10 12.94
C GLU A 20 -13.40 6.98 12.23
N LEU A 21 -12.33 6.38 11.71
CA LEU A 21 -11.20 7.00 11.01
C LEU A 21 -11.44 7.31 9.53
N ASN A 22 -12.70 7.36 9.08
CA ASN A 22 -13.07 8.12 7.89
C ASN A 22 -12.86 9.66 8.07
N ASP A 23 -12.21 10.04 9.17
CA ASP A 23 -11.64 11.33 9.52
C ASP A 23 -10.12 11.31 9.23
N ASN A 24 -9.65 12.16 8.31
CA ASN A 24 -8.29 12.13 7.72
C ASN A 24 -7.15 12.29 8.75
N SER A 25 -7.47 12.65 10.00
CA SER A 25 -6.54 12.89 11.11
C SER A 25 -5.57 11.73 11.40
N LEU A 26 -6.02 10.45 11.36
CA LEU A 26 -5.09 9.34 11.63
C LEU A 26 -4.19 9.04 10.43
N VAL A 27 -4.68 9.22 9.20
CA VAL A 27 -3.82 9.10 8.01
C VAL A 27 -2.65 10.07 8.16
N GLU A 28 -2.94 11.33 8.52
CA GLU A 28 -1.92 12.34 8.80
C GLU A 28 -1.01 11.94 9.98
N GLU A 29 -1.56 11.42 11.07
CA GLU A 29 -0.78 10.99 12.24
C GLU A 29 0.18 9.83 11.91
N ILE A 30 -0.30 8.81 11.18
CA ILE A 30 0.51 7.67 10.74
C ILE A 30 1.58 8.15 9.77
N GLN A 31 1.21 8.97 8.77
CA GLN A 31 2.18 9.56 7.84
C GLN A 31 3.23 10.39 8.55
N ASN A 32 2.84 11.22 9.53
CA ASN A 32 3.76 12.03 10.32
C ASN A 32 4.68 11.14 11.18
N SER A 33 4.15 10.03 11.71
CA SER A 33 4.93 9.05 12.48
C SER A 33 5.91 8.25 11.59
N LEU A 34 5.56 7.98 10.34
CA LEU A 34 6.46 7.38 9.34
C LEU A 34 7.53 8.38 8.89
N LYS A 35 7.14 9.61 8.54
CA LYS A 35 8.06 10.69 8.11
C LYS A 35 9.05 11.09 9.20
N SER A 36 8.62 11.05 10.46
CA SER A 36 9.49 11.32 11.61
C SER A 36 10.43 10.15 11.96
N GLY A 37 10.32 9.01 11.26
CA GLY A 37 11.09 7.79 11.56
C GLY A 37 10.64 7.08 12.84
N LYS A 38 9.60 7.56 13.52
CA LYS A 38 9.16 6.99 14.79
C LYS A 38 8.62 5.56 14.64
N LEU A 39 8.07 5.23 13.47
CA LEU A 39 7.61 3.90 13.13
C LEU A 39 8.66 3.03 12.43
N SER A 40 9.77 3.58 11.92
CA SER A 40 10.78 2.77 11.22
C SER A 40 11.52 1.81 12.16
N ASP A 41 11.57 2.13 13.45
CA ASP A 41 12.23 1.31 14.48
C ASP A 41 11.36 0.13 14.96
N THR A 42 10.05 0.14 14.65
CA THR A 42 9.12 -0.92 15.05
C THR A 42 8.69 -1.72 13.83
N GLU A 43 9.03 -3.00 13.80
CA GLU A 43 8.55 -3.89 12.75
C GLU A 43 7.02 -4.03 12.86
N LEU A 44 6.30 -3.70 11.78
CA LEU A 44 4.85 -3.87 11.71
C LEU A 44 4.53 -5.34 11.47
N GLU A 45 3.62 -5.87 12.27
CA GLU A 45 3.05 -7.20 12.03
C GLU A 45 2.19 -7.17 10.75
N SER A 46 2.01 -8.36 10.14
CA SER A 46 1.28 -8.45 8.88
C SER A 46 -0.17 -7.96 9.02
N ASP A 47 -0.87 -8.23 10.12
CA ASP A 47 -2.26 -7.77 10.27
C ASP A 47 -2.36 -6.26 10.50
N GLN A 48 -1.34 -5.64 11.10
CA GLN A 48 -1.22 -4.17 11.19
C GLN A 48 -1.06 -3.55 9.81
N CYS A 49 -0.32 -4.21 8.91
CA CYS A 49 -0.20 -3.79 7.51
C CYS A 49 -1.54 -3.85 6.77
N SER A 50 -2.41 -4.83 7.06
CA SER A 50 -3.78 -4.84 6.51
C SER A 50 -4.60 -3.64 6.96
N ALA A 51 -4.58 -3.35 8.27
CA ALA A 51 -5.29 -2.21 8.84
C ALA A 51 -4.80 -0.89 8.25
N LEU A 52 -3.49 -0.74 8.11
CA LEU A 52 -2.86 0.42 7.49
C LEU A 52 -3.24 0.55 6.01
N ALA A 53 -3.17 -0.53 5.24
CA ALA A 53 -3.58 -0.52 3.85
C ALA A 53 -5.05 -0.11 3.69
N PHE A 54 -5.93 -0.61 4.56
CA PHE A 54 -7.35 -0.23 4.56
C PHE A 54 -7.51 1.27 4.77
N VAL A 55 -6.90 1.84 5.81
CA VAL A 55 -6.96 3.29 6.11
C VAL A 55 -6.47 4.13 4.94
N LEU A 56 -5.32 3.76 4.36
CA LEU A 56 -4.75 4.49 3.24
C LEU A 56 -5.61 4.38 1.96
N LEU A 57 -6.33 3.27 1.78
CA LEU A 57 -7.23 3.05 0.63
C LEU A 57 -8.59 3.72 0.79
N THR A 58 -9.09 3.86 2.01
CA THR A 58 -10.38 4.51 2.30
C THR A 58 -10.26 6.01 2.50
N SER A 59 -9.04 6.53 2.63
CA SER A 59 -8.78 7.97 2.72
C SER A 59 -9.32 8.72 1.51
N LYS A 60 -9.93 9.89 1.76
CA LYS A 60 -10.33 10.83 0.69
C LYS A 60 -9.12 11.51 0.06
N GLU A 61 -8.00 11.57 0.79
CA GLU A 61 -6.77 12.16 0.32
C GLU A 61 -5.92 11.13 -0.41
N VAL A 62 -5.40 11.54 -1.55
CA VAL A 62 -4.48 10.75 -2.37
C VAL A 62 -3.08 10.96 -1.84
N LEU A 63 -2.35 9.86 -1.60
CA LEU A 63 -0.95 9.91 -1.22
C LEU A 63 -0.10 10.51 -2.33
N ASP A 64 0.78 11.45 -2.01
CA ASP A 64 1.73 11.96 -3.00
C ASP A 64 2.76 10.89 -3.38
N GLU A 65 3.27 10.16 -2.39
CA GLU A 65 4.26 9.10 -2.58
C GLU A 65 3.98 7.92 -1.65
N PHE A 66 4.06 6.72 -2.23
CA PHE A 66 4.04 5.44 -1.52
C PHE A 66 5.34 4.70 -1.83
N ASP A 67 6.27 4.70 -0.89
CA ASP A 67 7.49 3.89 -0.94
C ASP A 67 7.33 2.68 -0.02
N LEU A 68 7.23 1.50 -0.62
CA LEU A 68 6.98 0.26 0.11
C LEU A 68 8.09 -0.06 1.12
N LYS A 69 9.33 0.38 0.86
CA LYS A 69 10.48 0.12 1.73
C LYS A 69 10.53 1.02 2.96
N THR A 70 9.74 2.09 2.99
CA THR A 70 9.61 2.93 4.21
C THR A 70 8.87 2.20 5.33
N TYR A 71 8.15 1.12 5.01
CA TYR A 71 7.43 0.29 5.97
C TYR A 71 8.30 -0.89 6.38
N ASN A 72 8.81 -0.85 7.61
CA ASN A 72 9.56 -1.94 8.21
C ASN A 72 8.60 -3.10 8.56
N THR A 73 8.54 -4.13 7.71
CA THR A 73 7.68 -5.31 7.90
C THR A 73 8.20 -6.49 7.08
N SER A 74 7.70 -7.69 7.40
CA SER A 74 7.89 -8.90 6.61
C SER A 74 7.35 -8.80 5.16
N ALA A 75 7.78 -9.71 4.29
CA ALA A 75 7.26 -9.83 2.93
C ALA A 75 5.72 -9.96 2.88
N ALA A 76 5.13 -10.67 3.85
CA ALA A 76 3.67 -10.82 3.97
C ALA A 76 2.98 -9.50 4.37
N GLY A 77 3.67 -8.62 5.10
CA GLY A 77 3.21 -7.26 5.40
C GLY A 77 3.30 -6.35 4.18
N HIS A 78 4.42 -6.38 3.45
CA HIS A 78 4.56 -5.68 2.17
C HIS A 78 3.47 -6.07 1.17
N GLN A 79 3.15 -7.36 1.08
CA GLN A 79 2.07 -7.85 0.23
C GLN A 79 0.70 -7.26 0.61
N ARG A 80 0.45 -7.06 1.90
CA ARG A 80 -0.80 -6.43 2.39
C ARG A 80 -0.83 -4.93 2.14
N LEU A 81 0.31 -4.26 2.05
CA LEU A 81 0.42 -2.83 1.74
C LEU A 81 0.36 -2.55 0.23
N LEU A 82 0.76 -3.49 -0.64
CA LEU A 82 0.79 -3.29 -2.09
C LEU A 82 -0.46 -2.65 -2.70
N PRO A 83 -1.70 -3.02 -2.30
CA PRO A 83 -2.90 -2.40 -2.85
C PRO A 83 -2.97 -0.87 -2.71
N VAL A 84 -2.24 -0.27 -1.76
CA VAL A 84 -2.13 1.20 -1.56
C VAL A 84 -1.65 1.92 -2.82
N VAL A 85 -0.98 1.24 -3.75
CA VAL A 85 -0.64 1.76 -5.09
C VAL A 85 -1.87 2.37 -5.82
N ARG A 86 -3.08 1.91 -5.49
CA ARG A 86 -4.34 2.42 -6.04
C ARG A 86 -4.73 3.82 -5.56
N ASN A 87 -4.15 4.29 -4.45
CA ASN A 87 -4.47 5.60 -3.86
C ASN A 87 -3.23 6.49 -3.68
N CYS A 88 -2.26 6.40 -4.61
CA CYS A 88 -1.06 7.27 -4.61
C CYS A 88 -0.77 7.87 -5.99
N ARG A 89 -0.06 9.00 -6.03
CA ARG A 89 0.42 9.64 -7.28
C ARG A 89 1.74 9.04 -7.74
N LYS A 90 2.61 8.66 -6.81
CA LYS A 90 3.89 8.02 -7.07
C LYS A 90 4.03 6.76 -6.23
N ALA A 91 4.41 5.66 -6.86
CA ALA A 91 4.74 4.41 -6.18
C ALA A 91 6.20 4.04 -6.41
N ILE A 92 6.94 3.82 -5.32
CA ILE A 92 8.31 3.32 -5.33
C ILE A 92 8.27 1.88 -4.85
N LEU A 93 8.43 0.95 -5.81
CA LEU A 93 8.38 -0.49 -5.61
C LEU A 93 9.69 -1.16 -6.06
N ASN A 94 10.79 -0.40 -6.12
CA ASN A 94 12.06 -0.92 -6.60
C ASN A 94 12.74 -1.82 -5.57
N SER A 95 13.35 -2.91 -6.04
CA SER A 95 13.95 -3.95 -5.17
C SER A 95 13.00 -4.45 -4.08
N CYS A 96 11.76 -4.77 -4.45
CA CYS A 96 10.70 -5.21 -3.52
C CYS A 96 10.30 -6.68 -3.72
N ASP A 97 11.12 -7.47 -4.43
CA ASP A 97 10.90 -8.89 -4.72
C ASP A 97 9.46 -9.21 -5.17
N LEU A 98 8.96 -8.40 -6.10
CA LEU A 98 7.57 -8.48 -6.55
C LEU A 98 7.25 -9.85 -7.19
N THR A 99 6.14 -10.43 -6.75
CA THR A 99 5.62 -11.68 -7.28
C THR A 99 4.70 -11.43 -8.49
N GLU A 100 4.29 -12.49 -9.18
CA GLU A 100 3.25 -12.39 -10.23
C GLU A 100 1.95 -11.79 -9.69
N GLN A 101 1.54 -12.17 -8.46
CA GLN A 101 0.38 -11.60 -7.80
C GLN A 101 0.56 -10.10 -7.50
N SER A 102 1.77 -9.68 -7.12
CA SER A 102 2.10 -8.26 -6.96
C SER A 102 1.92 -7.51 -8.29
N CYS A 103 2.36 -8.10 -9.40
CA CYS A 103 2.19 -7.53 -10.73
C CYS A 103 0.72 -7.40 -11.13
N GLU A 104 -0.13 -8.37 -10.77
CA GLU A 104 -1.58 -8.29 -10.99
C GLU A 104 -2.22 -7.11 -10.24
N VAL A 105 -1.82 -6.89 -8.98
CA VAL A 105 -2.29 -5.73 -8.18
C VAL A 105 -1.91 -4.41 -8.83
N VAL A 106 -0.65 -4.28 -9.25
CA VAL A 106 -0.15 -3.06 -9.93
C VAL A 106 -0.85 -2.88 -11.28
N ALA A 107 -0.99 -3.94 -12.08
CA ALA A 107 -1.71 -3.90 -13.35
C ALA A 107 -3.17 -3.47 -13.17
N SER A 108 -3.86 -3.99 -12.14
CA SER A 108 -5.22 -3.59 -11.78
C SER A 108 -5.29 -2.10 -11.42
N ALA A 109 -4.30 -1.57 -10.70
CA ALA A 109 -4.23 -0.14 -10.38
C ALA A 109 -4.03 0.72 -11.64
N LEU A 110 -3.24 0.28 -12.61
CA LEU A 110 -3.05 0.95 -13.90
C LEU A 110 -4.32 0.95 -14.76
N GLN A 111 -5.13 -0.12 -14.69
CA GLN A 111 -6.37 -0.26 -15.47
C GLN A 111 -7.55 0.53 -14.88
N SER A 112 -7.45 0.97 -13.63
CA SER A 112 -8.54 1.68 -12.96
C SER A 112 -8.71 3.10 -13.52
N SER A 113 -9.91 3.42 -13.99
CA SER A 113 -10.24 4.75 -14.53
C SER A 113 -10.04 5.89 -13.53
N ASN A 114 -10.11 5.59 -12.23
CA ASN A 114 -9.95 6.56 -11.16
C ASN A 114 -8.53 6.58 -10.56
N SER A 115 -7.58 5.86 -11.16
CA SER A 115 -6.23 5.77 -10.62
C SER A 115 -5.52 7.14 -10.58
N PRO A 116 -5.05 7.56 -9.39
CA PRO A 116 -4.25 8.78 -9.25
C PRO A 116 -2.79 8.58 -9.67
N LEU A 117 -2.34 7.34 -9.90
CA LEU A 117 -0.95 6.99 -10.18
C LEU A 117 -0.45 7.66 -11.46
N ARG A 118 0.71 8.32 -11.37
CA ARG A 118 1.41 9.02 -12.46
C ARG A 118 2.86 8.55 -12.60
N ASP A 119 3.48 8.16 -11.50
CA ASP A 119 4.88 7.76 -11.46
C ASP A 119 5.00 6.38 -10.81
N LEU A 120 5.73 5.46 -11.46
CA LEU A 120 5.92 4.11 -10.97
C LEU A 120 7.37 3.68 -11.15
N ASP A 121 8.03 3.29 -10.06
CA ASP A 121 9.37 2.72 -10.10
C ASP A 121 9.30 1.23 -9.74
N LEU A 122 9.57 0.37 -10.73
CA LEU A 122 9.65 -1.08 -10.64
C LEU A 122 11.08 -1.58 -10.82
N SER A 123 12.07 -0.68 -10.84
CA SER A 123 13.46 -1.02 -11.12
C SER A 123 14.00 -2.07 -10.13
N TYR A 124 15.01 -2.83 -10.57
CA TYR A 124 15.65 -3.86 -9.75
C TYR A 124 14.70 -4.95 -9.20
N ASN A 125 13.61 -5.24 -9.90
CA ASN A 125 12.78 -6.42 -9.64
C ASN A 125 12.97 -7.47 -10.74
N ASN A 126 12.96 -8.74 -10.35
CA ASN A 126 12.89 -9.85 -11.31
C ASN A 126 11.43 -10.24 -11.56
N LEU A 127 10.77 -9.56 -12.50
CA LEU A 127 9.34 -9.71 -12.75
C LEU A 127 8.98 -10.98 -13.55
N GLY A 128 9.95 -11.55 -14.25
CA GLY A 128 9.72 -12.64 -15.21
C GLY A 128 8.76 -12.29 -16.34
N ASP A 129 8.57 -13.22 -17.28
CA ASP A 129 7.71 -13.00 -18.45
C ASP A 129 6.22 -12.83 -18.06
N SER A 130 5.75 -13.59 -17.06
CA SER A 130 4.36 -13.52 -16.60
C SER A 130 4.04 -12.17 -15.94
N GLY A 131 4.91 -11.71 -15.05
CA GLY A 131 4.77 -10.39 -14.41
C GLY A 131 4.82 -9.25 -15.42
N VAL A 132 5.78 -9.28 -16.35
CA VAL A 132 5.87 -8.27 -17.44
C VAL A 132 4.60 -8.27 -18.30
N LYS A 133 4.06 -9.43 -18.66
CA LYS A 133 2.83 -9.53 -19.45
C LYS A 133 1.63 -8.90 -18.75
N LEU A 134 1.47 -9.14 -17.45
CA LEU A 134 0.40 -8.52 -16.63
C LEU A 134 0.53 -6.99 -16.61
N LEU A 135 1.74 -6.49 -16.36
CA LEU A 135 2.02 -5.06 -16.32
C LEU A 135 1.79 -4.40 -17.68
N CYS A 136 2.23 -5.02 -18.78
CA CYS A 136 1.96 -4.55 -20.14
C CYS A 136 0.45 -4.44 -20.41
N ALA A 137 -0.35 -5.43 -20.01
CA ALA A 137 -1.81 -5.34 -20.14
C ALA A 137 -2.40 -4.15 -19.36
N GLY A 138 -1.85 -3.85 -18.18
CA GLY A 138 -2.21 -2.66 -17.41
C GLY A 138 -1.83 -1.34 -18.09
N LEU A 139 -0.61 -1.26 -18.61
CA LEU A 139 -0.08 -0.09 -19.33
C LEU A 139 -0.83 0.20 -20.64
N MET A 140 -1.31 -0.84 -21.32
CA MET A 140 -2.06 -0.72 -22.58
C MET A 140 -3.53 -0.32 -22.38
N SER A 141 -4.02 -0.27 -21.13
CA SER A 141 -5.38 0.17 -20.84
C SER A 141 -5.59 1.64 -21.22
N LEU A 142 -6.74 1.95 -21.82
CA LEU A 142 -7.15 3.34 -22.08
C LEU A 142 -7.32 4.17 -20.80
N ASN A 143 -7.45 3.50 -19.66
CA ASN A 143 -7.56 4.13 -18.35
C ASN A 143 -6.19 4.41 -17.71
N CYS A 144 -5.10 3.89 -18.28
CA CYS A 144 -3.76 4.11 -17.76
C CYS A 144 -3.38 5.59 -17.89
N LYS A 145 -3.12 6.23 -16.75
CA LYS A 145 -2.73 7.65 -16.67
C LYS A 145 -1.25 7.82 -16.27
N LEU A 146 -0.48 6.74 -16.30
CA LEU A 146 0.93 6.74 -15.94
C LEU A 146 1.72 7.64 -16.91
N GLN A 147 2.60 8.47 -16.37
CA GLN A 147 3.43 9.41 -17.11
C GLN A 147 4.88 8.97 -17.13
N ARG A 148 5.37 8.36 -16.04
CA ARG A 148 6.75 7.91 -15.92
C ARG A 148 6.82 6.51 -15.31
N LEU A 149 7.71 5.70 -15.89
CA LEU A 149 7.99 4.33 -15.48
C LEU A 149 9.51 4.16 -15.43
N TRP A 150 10.03 3.65 -14.31
CA TRP A 150 11.44 3.28 -14.12
C TRP A 150 11.58 1.81 -13.74
#